data_AF-A0A952K167-F1
#
_entry.id   AF-A0A952K167-F1
#
_cell.length_a   1.000
_cell.length_b   1.000
_cell.length_c   1.000
_cell.angle_alpha   90.00
_cell.angle_beta   90.00
_cell.angle_gamma   90.00
#
_symmetry.space_group_name_H-M   'P 1'
#
loop_
_entity.id
_entity.type
_entity.pdbx_description
1 polymer ?
#
loop_
_entity_poly.entity_id
_entity_poly.type
_entity_poly.pdbx_seq_one_letter_code
_entity_poly.pdbx_strand_id
1 'polypeptide(L)' 'MKELIEKLAKEANLSPEQAAKAIETIAAFVKEKFPMLSGAVDSIFGSNEE' A
#
# COMPACT_ATOMS: atom_id res chain seq x y z
N MET A 1 -4.62 -6.81 -0.47
CA MET A 1 -3.26 -6.46 -0.96
C MET A 1 -2.92 -7.09 -2.32
N LYS A 2 -3.12 -8.39 -2.54
CA LYS A 2 -2.78 -9.06 -3.81
C LYS A 2 -3.48 -8.46 -5.05
N GLU A 3 -4.79 -8.20 -4.96
CA GLU A 3 -5.56 -7.54 -6.02
C GLU A 3 -5.03 -6.14 -6.37
N LEU A 4 -4.61 -5.36 -5.36
CA LEU A 4 -4.04 -4.04 -5.56
C LEU A 4 -2.67 -4.11 -6.24
N ILE A 5 -1.83 -5.09 -5.89
CA ILE A 5 -0.56 -5.37 -6.55
C ILE A 5 -0.79 -5.76 -8.01
N GLU A 6 -1.74 -6.64 -8.29
CA GLU A 6 -2.09 -7.04 -9.66
C GLU A 6 -2.62 -5.87 -10.48
N LYS A 7 -3.45 -5.00 -9.88
CA LYS A 7 -3.94 -3.77 -10.51
C LYS A 7 -2.79 -2.82 -10.85
N LEU A 8 -1.87 -2.56 -9.90
CA LEU A 8 -0.70 -1.72 -10.13
C LEU A 8 0.24 -2.30 -11.18
N ALA A 9 0.44 -3.62 -11.19
CA ALA A 9 1.24 -4.29 -12.21
C ALA A 9 0.61 -4.14 -13.60
N LYS A 10 -0.71 -4.28 -13.71
CA LYS A 10 -1.42 -4.20 -14.99
C LYS A 10 -1.59 -2.77 -15.51
N GLU A 11 -1.95 -1.83 -14.63
CA GLU A 11 -2.35 -0.47 -15.02
C GLU A 11 -1.20 0.54 -14.95
N ALA A 12 -0.25 0.35 -14.04
CA ALA A 12 0.92 1.22 -13.88
C ALA A 12 2.22 0.54 -14.38
N ASN A 13 2.12 -0.68 -14.92
CA ASN A 13 3.24 -1.45 -15.46
C ASN A 13 4.41 -1.62 -14.46
N LEU A 14 4.06 -1.85 -13.19
CA LEU A 14 5.02 -2.09 -12.11
C LEU A 14 5.33 -3.58 -11.98
N SER A 15 6.56 -3.93 -11.62
CA SER A 15 6.83 -5.28 -11.12
C SER A 15 6.07 -5.54 -9.80
N PRO A 16 5.83 -6.81 -9.43
CA PRO A 16 5.19 -7.12 -8.15
C PRO A 16 5.89 -6.48 -6.94
N GLU A 17 7.22 -6.43 -6.96
CA GLU A 17 8.05 -5.82 -5.92
C GLU A 17 7.90 -4.29 -5.90
N GLN A 18 7.88 -3.65 -7.07
CA GLN A 18 7.65 -2.21 -7.18
C GLN A 18 6.25 -1.82 -6.72
N ALA A 19 5.23 -2.62 -7.06
CA ALA A 19 3.85 -2.40 -6.64
C ALA A 19 3.71 -2.53 -5.11
N ALA A 20 4.29 -3.57 -4.52
CA ALA A 20 4.34 -3.72 -3.06
C ALA A 20 5.01 -2.51 -2.40
N LYS A 21 6.15 -2.07 -2.96
CA LYS A 21 6.88 -0.92 -2.41
C LYS A 21 6.11 0.39 -2.55
N ALA A 22 5.42 0.60 -3.68
CA ALA A 22 4.59 1.77 -3.89
C ALA A 22 3.47 1.87 -2.85
N ILE A 23 2.83 0.75 -2.52
CA ILE A 23 1.78 0.70 -1.50
C ILE A 23 2.35 1.07 -0.12
N GLU A 24 3.50 0.52 0.27
CA GLU A 24 4.18 0.89 1.52
C GLU A 24 4.49 2.38 1.59
N THR A 25 5.07 2.94 0.51
CA THR A 25 5.44 4.35 0.44
C THR A 25 4.21 5.25 0.57
N ILE A 26 3.11 4.92 -0.10
CA ILE A 26 1.85 5.67 -0.01
C ILE A 26 1.28 5.58 1.41
N ALA A 27 1.24 4.38 2.00
CA ALA A 27 0.74 4.18 3.36
C ALA A 27 1.54 5.00 4.38
N ALA A 28 2.88 4.98 4.30
CA ALA A 28 3.76 5.78 5.14
C ALA A 28 3.51 7.29 4.96
N PHE A 29 3.41 7.75 3.71
CA PHE A 29 3.15 9.15 3.40
C PHE A 29 1.80 9.63 3.95
N VAL A 30 0.74 8.84 3.81
CA VAL A 30 -0.59 9.20 4.33
C VAL A 30 -0.57 9.26 5.85
N LYS A 31 0.11 8.33 6.54
CA LYS A 31 0.26 8.37 8.00
C LYS A 31 1.01 9.60 8.48
N GLU A 32 2.06 10.00 7.76
CA GLU A 32 2.84 11.20 8.08
C GLU A 32 1.99 12.48 7.91
N LYS A 33 1.23 12.58 6.80
CA LYS A 33 0.44 13.79 6.49
C LYS A 33 -0.89 13.84 7.23
N PHE A 34 -1.48 12.69 7.54
CA PHE A 34 -2.81 12.55 8.14
C PHE A 34 -2.76 11.56 9.30
N PRO A 35 -2.09 11.89 10.41
CA PRO A 35 -1.86 10.97 11.53
C PRO A 35 -3.16 10.45 12.18
N MET A 36 -4.25 11.21 12.08
CA MET A 36 -5.59 10.78 12.51
C MET A 36 -6.14 9.59 11.72
N LEU A 37 -5.64 9.33 10.50
CA LEU A 37 -6.05 8.20 9.66
C LEU A 37 -5.16 6.96 9.88
N SER A 38 -4.10 7.05 10.69
CA SER A 38 -3.10 5.98 10.79
C SER A 38 -3.69 4.61 11.13
N GLY A 39 -4.61 4.53 12.09
CA GLY A 39 -5.26 3.25 12.45
C GLY A 39 -6.10 2.65 11.31
N ALA A 40 -6.73 3.49 10.48
CA ALA A 40 -7.46 3.03 9.30
C ALA A 40 -6.50 2.56 8.19
N VAL A 41 -5.39 3.29 7.98
CA VAL A 41 -4.33 2.88 7.04
C VAL A 41 -3.72 1.56 7.48
N ASP A 42 -3.45 1.36 8.77
CA ASP A 42 -2.99 0.08 9.33
C ASP A 42 -4.01 -1.04 9.10
N SER A 43 -5.31 -0.78 9.26
CA SER A 43 -6.34 -1.78 9.01
C SER A 43 -6.46 -2.17 7.53
N ILE A 44 -6.16 -1.25 6.60
CA ILE A 44 -6.27 -1.47 5.14
C ILE A 44 -5.00 -2.11 4.57
N PHE A 45 -3.82 -1.67 5.04
CA PHE A 45 -2.53 -2.03 4.46
C PHE A 45 -1.67 -2.93 5.36
N GLY A 46 -2.00 -3.06 6.64
CA GLY A 46 -1.23 -3.85 7.63
C GLY A 46 -1.57 -5.34 7.66
N SER A 47 -2.55 -5.83 6.89
CA SER A 47 -2.96 -7.25 6.86
C SER A 47 -2.00 -8.17 6.07
N ASN A 48 -0.70 -7.86 6.04
CA ASN A 48 0.33 -8.69 5.40
C ASN A 48 1.38 -9.19 6.43
N GLU A 49 1.03 -9.30 7.71
CA GLU A 49 1.78 -10.12 8.68
C GLU A 49 1.15 -11.54 8.74
N GLU A 50 1.57 -12.41 7.82
CA GLU A 50 1.73 -13.86 8.07
C GLU A 50 3.18 -14.24 7.74
#